data_AF-A0A6M1UG59-F1
#
_entry.id   AF-A0A6M1UG59-F1
#
_cell.length_a   1.000
_cell.length_b   1.000
_cell.length_c   1.000
_cell.angle_alpha   90.00
_cell.angle_beta   90.00
_cell.angle_gamma   90.00
#
_symmetry.space_group_name_H-M   'P 1'
#
loop_
_entity.id
_entity.type
_entity.pdbx_description
1 polymer ?
#
loop_
_entity_poly.entity_id
_entity_poly.type
_entity_poly.pdbx_seq_one_letter_code
_entity_poly.pdbx_strand_id
1 'polypeptide(L)' 'MISAKNRRLQVAKRHYEEIFQTDAAINPGNSGGPLINLHGEVVGLNAFIIQSSQCLGFAIGINSLKPHLARLVLD' A
#
# COMPACT_ATOMS: atom_id res chain seq x y z
N MET A 1 8.45 -8.24 4.50
CA MET A 1 9.21 -8.38 3.24
C MET A 1 8.30 -8.00 2.08
N ILE A 2 8.79 -7.23 1.10
CA ILE A 2 8.02 -7.00 -0.15
C ILE A 2 8.24 -8.19 -1.08
N SER A 3 7.20 -8.99 -1.30
CA SER A 3 7.28 -10.19 -2.15
C SER A 3 6.95 -9.92 -3.62
N ALA A 4 6.21 -8.83 -3.91
CA ALA A 4 5.97 -8.37 -5.27
C ALA A 4 5.84 -6.85 -5.31
N LYS A 5 6.35 -6.24 -6.38
CA LYS A 5 6.25 -4.80 -6.66
C LYS A 5 5.38 -4.56 -7.89
N ASN A 6 4.88 -3.33 -8.04
CA ASN A 6 4.16 -2.88 -9.23
C ASN A 6 2.98 -3.76 -9.66
N ARG A 7 2.26 -4.32 -8.68
CA ARG A 7 1.06 -5.10 -8.97
C ARG A 7 -0.04 -4.18 -9.47
N ARG A 8 -0.70 -4.61 -10.54
CA ARG A 8 -1.99 -4.07 -10.98
C ARG A 8 -3.07 -4.98 -10.44
N LEU A 9 -3.99 -4.42 -9.66
CA LEU A 9 -5.07 -5.16 -9.04
C LEU A 9 -6.39 -4.49 -9.33
N GLN A 10 -7.38 -5.30 -9.68
CA GLN A 10 -8.77 -4.86 -9.71
C GLN A 10 -9.46 -5.46 -8.49
N VAL A 11 -9.91 -4.60 -7.58
CA VAL A 11 -10.61 -5.00 -6.36
C VAL A 11 -11.98 -4.34 -6.38
N ALA A 12 -13.03 -5.16 -6.45
CA ALA A 12 -14.38 -4.70 -6.75
C ALA A 12 -14.41 -3.80 -8.01
N LYS A 13 -14.85 -2.55 -7.88
CA LYS A 13 -14.90 -1.56 -8.99
C LYS A 13 -13.70 -0.60 -9.01
N ARG A 14 -12.64 -0.88 -8.26
CA ARG A 14 -11.46 0.00 -8.16
C ARG A 14 -10.25 -0.65 -8.81
N HIS A 15 -9.52 0.17 -9.56
CA HIS A 15 -8.23 -0.19 -10.14
C HIS A 15 -7.13 0.39 -9.25
N TYR A 16 -6.20 -0.47 -8.88
CA TYR A 16 -5.03 -0.13 -8.11
C TYR A 16 -3.79 -0.41 -8.95
N GLU A 17 -2.92 0.59 -9.04
CA GLU A 17 -1.64 0.53 -9.72
C GLU A 17 -0.50 0.71 -8.71
N GLU A 18 0.70 0.26 -9.07
CA GLU A 18 1.90 0.38 -8.23
C GLU A 18 1.74 -0.23 -6.82
N ILE A 19 1.02 -1.35 -6.72
CA ILE A 19 0.78 -2.01 -5.44
C ILE A 19 1.96 -2.89 -5.05
N PHE A 20 2.37 -2.76 -3.78
CA PHE A 20 3.28 -3.67 -3.13
C PHE A 20 2.50 -4.78 -2.43
N GLN A 21 2.93 -6.02 -2.68
CA GLN A 21 2.51 -7.17 -1.91
C GLN A 21 3.55 -7.42 -0.82
N THR A 22 3.09 -7.63 0.41
CA THR A 22 3.93 -7.87 1.57
C THR A 22 3.35 -8.97 2.45
N ASP A 23 4.24 -9.70 3.13
CA ASP A 23 3.89 -10.64 4.19
C ASP A 23 3.80 -9.96 5.57
N ALA A 24 4.12 -8.66 5.66
CA ALA A 24 3.90 -7.88 6.87
C ALA A 24 2.41 -7.85 7.22
N ALA A 25 2.10 -7.98 8.51
CA ALA A 25 0.73 -8.01 8.99
C ALA A 25 -0.01 -6.69 8.68
N ILE A 26 -0.92 -6.74 7.72
CA ILE A 26 -1.88 -5.67 7.42
C ILE A 26 -3.24 -6.12 7.92
N ASN A 27 -3.90 -5.28 8.71
CA ASN A 27 -5.19 -5.58 9.32
C ASN A 27 -6.04 -4.31 9.35
N PRO A 28 -7.38 -4.42 9.46
CA PRO A 28 -8.21 -3.28 9.78
C PRO A 28 -7.64 -2.50 10.98
N GLY A 29 -7.56 -1.18 10.84
CA GLY A 29 -6.97 -0.29 11.86
C GLY A 29 -5.54 0.18 11.56
N ASN A 30 -4.76 -0.53 10.73
CA ASN A 30 -3.48 -0.02 10.24
C ASN A 30 -3.52 0.47 8.77
N SER A 31 -4.67 0.30 8.09
CA SER A 31 -4.96 0.95 6.80
C SER A 31 -4.79 2.46 6.91
N GLY A 32 -4.07 3.06 5.96
CA GLY A 32 -3.67 4.48 5.99
C GLY A 32 -2.38 4.75 6.75
N GLY A 33 -1.82 3.77 7.45
CA GLY A 33 -0.50 3.87 8.07
C GLY A 33 0.65 3.66 7.08
N PRO A 34 1.88 4.07 7.44
CA PRO A 34 3.04 3.92 6.56
C PRO A 34 3.54 2.46 6.51
N LEU A 35 3.98 2.05 5.33
CA LEU A 35 4.90 0.93 5.14
C LEU A 35 6.31 1.49 5.04
N ILE A 36 7.20 1.09 5.94
CA ILE A 36 8.57 1.60 6.02
C ILE A 36 9.62 0.55 5.63
N ASN A 37 10.75 1.00 5.09
CA ASN A 37 11.91 0.15 4.86
C ASN A 37 12.83 0.10 6.10
N LEU A 38 13.93 -0.67 6.02
CA LEU A 38 14.88 -0.83 7.12
C LEU A 38 15.65 0.44 7.49
N HIS A 39 15.64 1.46 6.63
CA HIS A 39 16.23 2.77 6.90
C HIS A 39 15.23 3.75 7.55
N GLY A 40 14.00 3.31 7.83
CA GLY A 40 12.94 4.15 8.39
C GLY A 40 12.24 5.04 7.36
N GLU A 41 12.47 4.80 6.05
CA GLU A 41 11.86 5.59 4.98
C GLU A 41 10.49 5.03 4.61
N VAL A 42 9.50 5.91 4.38
CA VAL A 42 8.18 5.52 3.90
C VAL A 42 8.28 5.08 2.44
N VAL A 43 7.96 3.81 2.18
CA VAL A 43 7.92 3.23 0.84
C VAL A 43 6.50 3.03 0.32
N GLY A 44 5.49 2.98 1.19
CA GLY A 44 4.09 2.87 0.77
C GLY A 44 3.08 3.17 1.87
N LEU A 45 1.80 3.05 1.53
CA LEU A 45 0.65 3.23 2.40
C LEU A 45 -0.11 1.91 2.54
N ASN A 46 -0.30 1.42 3.76
CA ASN A 46 -1.09 0.22 4.02
C ASN A 46 -2.52 0.42 3.52
N ALA A 47 -3.04 -0.51 2.72
CA ALA A 47 -4.32 -0.32 2.05
C ALA A 47 -5.34 -1.40 2.44
N PHE A 48 -5.11 -2.65 2.02
CA PHE A 48 -6.09 -3.72 2.15
C PHE A 48 -5.46 -5.10 2.23
N ILE A 49 -6.28 -6.09 2.57
CA ILE A 49 -6.00 -7.53 2.50
C ILE A 49 -7.01 -8.20 1.58
N ILE A 50 -6.70 -9.42 1.13
CA ILE A 50 -7.69 -10.32 0.56
C ILE A 50 -8.08 -11.30 1.67
N GLN A 51 -9.31 -11.18 2.19
CA GLN A 51 -9.76 -11.92 3.39
C GLN A 51 -9.66 -13.45 3.26
N SER A 52 -9.78 -13.99 2.05
CA SER A 52 -9.66 -15.42 1.78
C SER A 52 -8.21 -15.91 1.64
N SER A 53 -7.22 -15.02 1.68
CA SER A 53 -5.80 -15.36 1.61
C SER A 53 -5.13 -15.17 2.95
N GLN A 54 -4.32 -16.13 3.37
CA GLN A 54 -3.46 -15.95 4.53
C GLN A 54 -2.20 -15.17 4.14
N CYS A 55 -1.84 -14.20 4.97
CA CYS A 55 -0.58 -13.46 4.89
C CYS A 55 -0.35 -12.65 3.59
N LEU A 56 -1.40 -12.15 2.92
CA LEU A 56 -1.26 -11.17 1.83
C LEU A 56 -1.73 -9.78 2.24
N GLY A 57 -0.77 -8.93 2.60
CA GLY A 57 -0.95 -7.50 2.77
C GLY A 57 -0.67 -6.73 1.48
N PHE A 58 -1.45 -5.68 1.24
CA PHE A 58 -1.27 -4.79 0.09
C PHE A 58 -1.07 -3.35 0.54
N ALA A 59 -0.05 -2.70 -0.02
CA ALA A 59 0.25 -1.29 0.20
C ALA A 59 0.36 -0.55 -1.13
N ILE A 60 -0.09 0.71 -1.17
CA ILE A 60 0.05 1.59 -2.34
C ILE A 60 1.45 2.20 -2.30
N GLY A 61 2.21 2.12 -3.39
CA GLY A 61 3.55 2.71 -3.47
C GLY A 61 3.53 4.21 -3.21
N ILE A 62 4.50 4.72 -2.44
CA ILE A 62 4.51 6.13 -2.02
C ILE A 62 4.61 7.10 -3.21
N ASN A 63 5.26 6.70 -4.31
CA ASN A 63 5.45 7.56 -5.48
C ASN A 63 4.13 7.89 -6.19
N SER A 64 3.17 6.97 -6.23
CA SER A 64 1.84 7.25 -6.81
C SER A 64 1.01 8.18 -5.92
N LEU A 65 1.28 8.24 -4.60
CA LEU A 65 0.58 9.14 -3.68
C LEU A 65 1.11 10.57 -3.68
N LYS A 66 2.41 10.78 -3.92
CA LYS A 66 3.06 12.10 -3.80
C LYS A 66 2.32 13.24 -4.54
N PRO A 67 1.88 13.09 -5.80
CA PRO A 67 1.16 14.14 -6.50
C PRO A 67 -0.17 14.52 -5.85
N HIS A 68 -0.87 13.52 -5.27
CA HIS A 68 -2.15 13.73 -4.60
C HIS A 68 -2.00 14.39 -3.23
N LEU A 69 -0.97 13.99 -2.47
CA LEU A 69 -0.67 14.58 -1.17
C LEU A 69 -0.27 16.05 -1.30
N ALA A 70 0.53 16.39 -2.32
CA ALA A 70 0.91 17.76 -2.59
C ALA A 70 -0.32 18.66 -2.76
N ARG A 71 -1.30 18.23 -3.56
CA ARG A 71 -2.56 18.96 -3.75
C ARG A 71 -3.41 19.08 -2.47
N LEU A 72 -3.39 18.10 -1.58
CA LEU A 72 -4.28 18.12 -0.41
C LEU A 72 -3.72 18.88 0.79
N VAL A 73 -2.39 19.00 0.88
CA VAL A 73 -1.71 19.52 2.07
C VAL A 73 -1.03 20.87 1.81
N LEU A 74 -0.68 21.17 0.56
CA LEU A 74 0.03 22.40 0.19
C LEU A 74 -0.87 23.44 -0.51
N ASP A 75 -2.13 23.09 -0.77
CA ASP A 75 -3.20 24.03 -1.13
C ASP A 75 -3.87 24.56 0.15
#